data_AF-A0A0C3EQ11-F1
#
_entry.id   AF-A0A0C3EQ11-F1
#
_cell.length_a   1.000
_cell.length_b   1.000
_cell.length_c   1.000
_cell.angle_alpha   90.00
_cell.angle_beta   90.00
_cell.angle_gamma   90.00
#
_symmetry.space_group_name_H-M   'P 1'
#
loop_
_entity.id
_entity.type
_entity.pdbx_description
1 polymer ?
#
loop_
_entity_poly.entity_id
_entity_poly.type
_entity_poly.pdbx_seq_one_letter_code
_entity_poly.pdbx_strand_id
1 'polypeptide(L)'
;MHKHYTNFTSLYRDTLHKICFEYEYVNSPRGNKERELIGFNIRLDNPPDRFCLSKIRKQNIVFNYAEALWYLSGKNDLAFISWYAPSMQRYSPDGISLPGTGYGARLKNFGADTLDQIERVIDILKNDDPDSKRAVLQIFSAEEDLYRRNIDVSCTLGLQLLLREEKLNMVSYMRANDAYVGMLNDIFSFTFLQEYIAARIGCKIGHYTHQIGSIHVYESTHERALELLNSNETIPQPGTVPLMPIGTSPTTIRKLLEYESEIRSGLLTFNDMANLNLTTYWRDVLMLFWIYRQIKIGNALPQKALEIINPYYQPFLINRWG
;
A
#
# COMPACT_ATOMS: atom_id res chain seq x y z
N MET A 1 12.16 -8.95 -22.68
CA MET A 1 11.12 -9.87 -22.17
C MET A 1 10.82 -9.43 -20.75
N HIS A 2 9.59 -9.00 -20.43
CA HIS A 2 9.26 -8.58 -19.07
C HIS A 2 9.36 -9.79 -18.13
N LYS A 3 9.98 -9.64 -16.95
CA LYS A 3 10.02 -10.72 -15.96
C LYS A 3 8.70 -10.71 -15.19
N HIS A 4 8.04 -11.87 -15.17
CA HIS A 4 6.74 -12.08 -14.56
C HIS A 4 6.92 -12.75 -13.20
N TYR A 5 6.20 -12.27 -12.19
CA TYR A 5 6.23 -12.84 -10.84
C TYR A 5 4.83 -13.21 -10.39
N THR A 6 4.68 -14.38 -9.77
CA THR A 6 3.39 -14.87 -9.27
C THR A 6 3.10 -14.41 -7.83
N ASN A 7 4.07 -13.84 -7.13
CA ASN A 7 3.90 -13.30 -5.77
C ASN A 7 4.85 -12.12 -5.52
N PHE A 8 4.48 -11.24 -4.59
CA PHE A 8 5.26 -10.05 -4.28
C PHE A 8 6.61 -10.38 -3.62
N THR A 9 6.72 -11.45 -2.83
CA THR A 9 8.00 -11.80 -2.18
C THR A 9 9.12 -12.05 -3.19
N SER A 10 8.86 -12.83 -4.24
CA SER A 10 9.83 -13.12 -5.31
C SER A 10 10.17 -11.86 -6.11
N LEU A 11 9.16 -11.07 -6.47
CA LEU A 11 9.32 -9.78 -7.15
C LEU A 11 10.20 -8.81 -6.36
N TYR A 12 9.93 -8.69 -5.06
CA TYR A 12 10.65 -7.79 -4.16
C TYR A 12 12.11 -8.20 -3.99
N ARG A 13 12.38 -9.48 -3.76
CA ARG A 13 13.76 -10.01 -3.65
C ARG A 13 14.55 -9.80 -4.94
N ASP A 14 13.97 -10.11 -6.09
CA ASP A 14 14.65 -9.96 -7.37
C ASP A 14 14.95 -8.49 -7.69
N THR A 15 14.00 -7.60 -7.37
CA THR A 15 14.19 -6.15 -7.54
C THR A 15 15.32 -5.62 -6.65
N LEU A 16 15.35 -6.03 -5.37
CA LEU A 16 16.45 -5.66 -4.47
C LEU A 16 17.79 -6.22 -4.95
N HIS A 17 17.84 -7.46 -5.42
CA HIS A 17 19.06 -8.07 -5.95
C HIS A 17 19.63 -7.22 -7.09
N LYS A 18 18.80 -6.87 -8.07
CA LYS A 18 19.20 -6.03 -9.21
C LYS A 18 19.80 -4.69 -8.74
N ILE A 19 19.15 -4.00 -7.82
CA ILE A 19 19.64 -2.68 -7.39
C ILE A 19 20.88 -2.80 -6.49
N CYS A 20 21.00 -3.84 -5.67
CA CYS A 20 22.16 -3.99 -4.79
C CYS A 20 23.42 -4.42 -5.56
N PHE A 21 23.28 -5.22 -6.62
CA PHE A 21 24.42 -5.85 -7.31
C PHE A 21 24.63 -5.40 -8.75
N GLU A 22 23.61 -4.88 -9.44
CA GLU A 22 23.64 -4.56 -10.88
C GLU A 22 23.42 -3.05 -11.17
N TYR A 23 23.28 -2.20 -10.14
CA TYR A 23 22.98 -0.77 -10.27
C TYR A 23 23.80 -0.05 -11.36
N GLU A 24 23.18 0.95 -11.98
CA GLU A 24 23.80 1.79 -13.01
C GLU A 24 24.52 2.98 -12.40
N TYR A 25 24.00 3.52 -11.30
CA TYR A 25 24.49 4.77 -10.71
C TYR A 25 24.65 4.67 -9.19
N VAL A 26 25.61 5.46 -8.68
CA VAL A 26 25.73 5.82 -7.27
C VAL A 26 25.72 7.34 -7.20
N ASN A 27 24.74 7.91 -6.51
CA ASN A 27 24.53 9.35 -6.42
C ASN A 27 23.90 9.72 -5.07
N SER A 28 23.50 10.99 -4.90
CA SER A 28 22.96 11.50 -3.63
C SER A 28 21.83 12.54 -3.76
N PRO A 29 20.65 12.21 -4.33
CA PRO A 29 19.54 13.16 -4.44
C PRO A 29 19.13 13.72 -3.08
N ARG A 30 19.09 15.06 -2.97
CA ARG A 30 18.85 15.79 -1.70
C ARG A 30 19.82 15.38 -0.57
N GLY A 31 21.02 14.90 -0.92
CA GLY A 31 22.04 14.47 0.04
C GLY A 31 21.92 13.00 0.50
N ASN A 32 20.95 12.23 0.00
CA ASN A 32 20.75 10.84 0.40
C ASN A 32 21.52 9.91 -0.53
N LYS A 33 22.66 9.38 -0.08
CA LYS A 33 23.47 8.46 -0.88
C LYS A 33 22.70 7.18 -1.20
N GLU A 34 22.71 6.76 -2.47
CA GLU A 34 21.95 5.61 -2.95
C GLU A 34 22.61 4.89 -4.14
N ARG A 35 22.14 3.66 -4.39
CA ARG A 35 22.37 2.89 -5.63
C ARG A 35 21.09 2.93 -6.44
N GLU A 36 21.19 3.15 -7.75
CA GLU A 36 20.05 3.46 -8.62
C GLU A 36 20.08 2.71 -9.96
N LEU A 37 18.89 2.36 -10.45
CA LEU A 37 18.62 1.94 -11.82
C LEU A 37 17.58 2.87 -12.47
N ILE A 38 17.77 3.19 -13.75
CA ILE A 38 16.84 4.06 -14.50
C ILE A 38 15.92 3.22 -15.41
N GLY A 39 14.64 3.58 -15.48
CA GLY A 39 13.67 2.98 -16.40
C GLY A 39 13.31 1.54 -16.04
N PHE A 40 12.87 1.31 -14.81
CA PHE A 40 12.58 -0.01 -14.28
C PHE A 40 11.11 -0.42 -14.46
N ASN A 41 10.88 -1.68 -14.85
CA ASN A 41 9.55 -2.24 -15.06
C ASN A 41 9.47 -3.69 -14.55
N ILE A 42 8.44 -3.98 -13.76
CA ILE A 42 8.12 -5.31 -13.23
C ILE A 42 6.62 -5.58 -13.28
N ARG A 43 6.26 -6.86 -13.34
CA ARG A 43 4.85 -7.30 -13.39
C ARG A 43 4.56 -8.39 -12.37
N LEU A 44 3.50 -8.16 -11.59
CA LEU A 44 2.92 -9.10 -10.64
C LEU A 44 1.64 -9.70 -11.24
N ASP A 45 1.64 -11.00 -11.48
CA ASP A 45 0.52 -11.71 -12.13
C ASP A 45 -0.61 -12.06 -11.15
N ASN A 46 -0.34 -12.08 -9.84
CA ASN A 46 -1.35 -12.27 -8.79
C ASN A 46 -1.30 -11.12 -7.77
N PRO A 47 -1.87 -9.95 -8.09
CA PRO A 47 -1.84 -8.76 -7.22
C PRO A 47 -2.36 -8.95 -5.79
N PRO A 48 -3.33 -9.85 -5.49
CA PRO A 48 -3.68 -10.17 -4.11
C PRO A 48 -2.52 -10.66 -3.26
N ASP A 49 -1.56 -11.39 -3.84
CA ASP A 49 -0.35 -11.87 -3.14
C ASP A 49 0.71 -10.74 -3.02
N ARG A 50 0.30 -9.67 -2.33
CA ARG A 50 1.02 -8.41 -2.11
C ARG A 50 1.87 -8.38 -0.84
N PHE A 51 2.19 -9.55 -0.27
CA PHE A 51 2.86 -9.66 1.02
C PHE A 51 4.30 -10.17 0.89
N CYS A 52 5.21 -9.57 1.66
CA CYS A 52 6.60 -9.96 1.78
C CYS A 52 6.76 -10.93 2.95
N LEU A 53 7.04 -12.18 2.62
CA LEU A 53 7.11 -13.28 3.56
C LEU A 53 8.50 -13.43 4.20
N SER A 54 9.47 -12.59 3.84
CA SER A 54 10.79 -12.65 4.46
C SER A 54 10.70 -12.33 5.96
N LYS A 55 11.30 -13.19 6.80
CA LYS A 55 11.40 -12.91 8.24
C LYS A 55 12.18 -11.63 8.52
N ILE A 56 13.24 -11.38 7.76
CA ILE A 56 14.12 -10.22 7.90
C ILE A 56 13.37 -8.90 7.66
N ARG A 57 12.43 -8.87 6.71
CA ARG A 57 11.74 -7.62 6.34
C ARG A 57 10.82 -7.07 7.43
N LYS A 58 10.27 -7.96 8.28
CA LYS A 58 9.30 -7.65 9.33
C LYS A 58 8.19 -6.69 8.86
N GLN A 59 7.54 -7.01 7.73
CA GLN A 59 6.51 -6.17 7.13
C GLN A 59 5.43 -5.76 8.15
N ASN A 60 5.04 -4.49 8.12
CA ASN A 60 3.98 -3.95 8.96
C ASN A 60 2.64 -3.97 8.23
N ILE A 61 1.95 -5.11 8.22
CA ILE A 61 0.66 -5.23 7.53
C ILE A 61 -0.42 -4.30 8.10
N VAL A 62 -0.32 -3.92 9.39
CA VAL A 62 -1.24 -2.94 10.00
C VAL A 62 -1.08 -1.59 9.32
N PHE A 63 0.16 -1.12 9.17
CA PHE A 63 0.44 0.13 8.46
C PHE A 63 -0.01 0.04 6.99
N ASN A 64 0.21 -1.09 6.33
CA ASN A 64 -0.19 -1.26 4.94
C ASN A 64 -1.71 -1.11 4.75
N TYR A 65 -2.52 -1.72 5.61
CA TYR A 65 -3.98 -1.50 5.58
C TYR A 65 -4.37 -0.07 5.99
N ALA A 66 -3.69 0.52 6.98
CA ALA A 66 -3.97 1.89 7.41
C ALA A 66 -3.73 2.88 6.26
N GLU A 67 -2.60 2.79 5.56
CA GLU A 67 -2.26 3.64 4.42
C GLU A 67 -3.26 3.47 3.27
N ALA A 68 -3.61 2.23 2.91
CA ALA A 68 -4.57 1.97 1.85
C ALA A 68 -5.97 2.51 2.17
N LEU A 69 -6.44 2.38 3.43
CA LEU A 69 -7.70 2.97 3.88
C LEU A 69 -7.64 4.49 3.98
N TRP A 70 -6.49 5.05 4.35
CA TRP A 70 -6.26 6.50 4.33
C TRP A 70 -6.39 7.06 2.93
N TYR A 71 -5.84 6.38 1.91
CA TYR A 71 -6.05 6.73 0.51
C TYR A 71 -7.54 6.69 0.12
N LEU A 72 -8.26 5.62 0.46
CA LEU A 72 -9.69 5.52 0.16
C LEU A 72 -10.57 6.51 0.95
N SER A 73 -10.07 7.04 2.06
CA SER A 73 -10.74 8.09 2.84
C SER A 73 -10.77 9.43 2.11
N GLY A 74 -9.85 9.67 1.18
CA GLY A 74 -9.71 10.93 0.47
C GLY A 74 -8.94 12.00 1.25
N LYS A 75 -8.33 11.64 2.38
CA LYS A 75 -7.60 12.56 3.27
C LYS A 75 -6.08 12.53 3.01
N ASN A 76 -5.41 13.51 3.58
CA ASN A 76 -3.96 13.64 3.65
C ASN A 76 -3.48 14.07 5.05
N ASP A 77 -4.27 13.79 6.09
CA ASP A 77 -3.96 14.20 7.46
C ASP A 77 -2.84 13.38 8.10
N LEU A 78 -1.86 14.07 8.68
CA LEU A 78 -0.73 13.45 9.36
C LEU A 78 -1.17 12.71 10.63
N ALA A 79 -2.18 13.22 11.34
CA ALA A 79 -2.60 12.67 12.63
C ALA A 79 -3.01 11.19 12.53
N PHE A 80 -3.78 10.82 11.50
CA PHE A 80 -4.14 9.42 11.25
C PHE A 80 -2.91 8.56 10.96
N ILE A 81 -2.14 8.91 9.93
CA ILE A 81 -1.10 7.99 9.43
C ILE A 81 0.10 7.90 10.37
N SER A 82 0.41 8.98 11.10
CA SER A 82 1.51 9.03 12.06
C SER A 82 1.27 8.15 13.29
N TRP A 83 0.01 7.80 13.62
CA TRP A 83 -0.30 6.78 14.62
C TRP A 83 0.34 5.44 14.28
N TYR A 84 0.25 5.04 13.00
CA TYR A 84 0.74 3.77 12.46
C TYR A 84 2.20 3.81 12.03
N ALA A 85 2.67 4.98 11.56
CA ALA A 85 4.04 5.23 11.17
C ALA A 85 4.52 6.62 11.66
N PRO A 86 5.01 6.73 12.91
CA PRO A 86 5.44 8.00 13.49
C PRO A 86 6.53 8.72 12.67
N SER A 87 7.33 7.95 11.93
CA SER A 87 8.39 8.50 11.07
C SER A 87 7.86 9.32 9.89
N MET A 88 6.56 9.28 9.58
CA MET A 88 5.92 10.12 8.55
C MET A 88 5.93 11.61 8.91
N GLN A 89 6.05 11.96 10.20
CA GLN A 89 6.13 13.36 10.64
C GLN A 89 7.26 14.14 9.96
N ARG A 90 8.35 13.45 9.58
CA ARG A 90 9.51 14.06 8.88
C ARG A 90 9.18 14.61 7.49
N TYR A 91 8.07 14.18 6.90
CA TYR A 91 7.62 14.60 5.58
C TYR A 91 6.53 15.66 5.63
N SER A 92 6.00 15.98 6.82
CA SER A 92 4.95 16.99 6.92
C SER A 92 5.56 18.39 6.98
N PRO A 93 5.28 19.27 5.99
CA PRO A 93 5.83 20.62 5.99
C PRO A 93 5.18 21.54 7.04
N ASP A 94 3.94 21.24 7.45
CA ASP A 94 3.11 22.04 8.36
C ASP A 94 2.82 21.34 9.71
N GLY A 95 3.24 20.09 9.87
CA GLY A 95 2.93 19.25 11.04
C GLY A 95 1.48 18.79 11.12
N ILE A 96 0.68 18.98 10.06
CA ILE A 96 -0.76 18.70 10.01
C ILE A 96 -1.11 17.79 8.84
N SER A 97 -0.48 17.98 7.68
CA SER A 97 -0.81 17.32 6.43
C SER A 97 0.42 16.77 5.70
N LEU A 98 0.17 15.89 4.73
CA LEU A 98 1.16 15.26 3.86
C LEU A 98 0.73 15.46 2.40
N PRO A 99 1.09 16.58 1.76
CA PRO A 99 0.56 16.95 0.44
C PRO A 99 1.03 16.04 -0.70
N GLY A 100 2.25 15.51 -0.62
CA GLY A 100 2.85 14.63 -1.64
C GLY A 100 2.72 13.16 -1.31
N THR A 101 2.72 12.79 -0.03
CA THR A 101 2.58 11.39 0.44
C THR A 101 1.11 10.99 0.61
N GLY A 102 0.21 11.92 0.92
CA GLY A 102 -1.22 11.68 1.13
C GLY A 102 -2.02 11.56 -0.16
N TYR A 103 -1.84 10.46 -0.90
CA TYR A 103 -2.47 10.24 -2.20
C TYR A 103 -4.02 10.25 -2.17
N GLY A 104 -4.65 10.04 -1.02
CA GLY A 104 -6.11 10.06 -0.91
C GLY A 104 -6.73 11.37 -1.40
N ALA A 105 -6.15 12.51 -1.02
CA ALA A 105 -6.61 13.81 -1.50
C ALA A 105 -6.54 13.93 -3.03
N ARG A 106 -5.48 13.39 -3.64
CA ARG A 106 -5.35 13.35 -5.11
C ARG A 106 -6.34 12.40 -5.75
N LEU A 107 -6.60 11.24 -5.15
CA LEU A 107 -7.52 10.24 -5.69
C LEU A 107 -8.98 10.68 -5.68
N LYS A 108 -9.41 11.40 -4.64
CA LYS A 108 -10.84 11.67 -4.40
C LYS A 108 -11.25 13.14 -4.47
N ASN A 109 -10.29 14.07 -4.40
CA ASN A 109 -10.54 15.51 -4.40
C ASN A 109 -9.59 16.20 -5.39
N PHE A 110 -9.50 15.70 -6.62
CA PHE A 110 -8.53 16.18 -7.60
C PHE A 110 -8.94 17.51 -8.23
N GLY A 111 -7.98 18.44 -8.31
CA GLY A 111 -8.16 19.73 -8.99
C GLY A 111 -9.14 20.67 -8.28
N ALA A 112 -9.44 21.80 -8.92
CA ALA A 112 -10.33 22.83 -8.38
C ALA A 112 -11.77 22.33 -8.20
N ASP A 113 -12.21 21.41 -9.05
CA ASP A 113 -13.57 20.85 -9.03
C ASP A 113 -13.74 19.70 -8.02
N THR A 114 -12.70 19.37 -7.23
CA THR A 114 -12.72 18.29 -6.24
C THR A 114 -13.20 16.94 -6.82
N LEU A 115 -12.66 16.58 -7.98
CA LEU A 115 -13.08 15.38 -8.72
C LEU A 115 -12.71 14.09 -7.96
N ASP A 116 -13.71 13.24 -7.72
CA ASP A 116 -13.48 11.86 -7.30
C ASP A 116 -13.06 11.01 -8.51
N GLN A 117 -11.76 10.86 -8.69
CA GLN A 117 -11.20 10.14 -9.84
C GLN A 117 -11.53 8.64 -9.76
N ILE A 118 -11.68 8.06 -8.55
CA ILE A 118 -12.02 6.65 -8.37
C ILE A 118 -13.42 6.38 -8.91
N GLU A 119 -14.40 7.21 -8.55
CA GLU A 119 -15.75 7.07 -9.10
C GLU A 119 -15.77 7.32 -10.61
N ARG A 120 -14.97 8.29 -11.10
CA ARG A 120 -14.86 8.55 -12.53
C ARG A 120 -14.29 7.36 -13.31
N VAL A 121 -13.22 6.71 -12.85
CA VAL A 121 -12.66 5.54 -13.56
C VAL A 121 -13.59 4.34 -13.52
N ILE A 122 -14.33 4.15 -12.42
CA ILE A 122 -15.37 3.11 -12.33
C ILE A 122 -16.45 3.37 -13.38
N ASP A 123 -16.94 4.60 -13.47
CA ASP A 123 -17.96 5.00 -14.45
C ASP A 123 -17.47 4.81 -15.89
N ILE A 124 -16.23 5.22 -16.21
CA ILE A 124 -15.60 4.98 -17.51
C ILE A 124 -15.64 3.48 -17.86
N LEU A 125 -15.15 2.62 -16.97
CA LEU A 125 -14.93 1.21 -17.29
C LEU A 125 -16.21 0.36 -17.20
N LYS A 126 -17.20 0.82 -16.43
CA LYS A 126 -18.44 0.05 -16.19
C LYS A 126 -19.59 0.51 -17.09
N ASN A 127 -19.73 1.81 -17.30
CA ASN A 127 -20.92 2.40 -17.91
C ASN A 127 -20.64 3.01 -19.30
N ASP A 128 -19.46 3.58 -19.51
CA ASP A 128 -19.12 4.29 -20.77
C ASP A 128 -18.46 3.38 -21.82
N ASP A 129 -17.24 2.90 -21.52
CA ASP A 129 -16.36 2.16 -22.43
C ASP A 129 -15.47 1.18 -21.63
N PRO A 130 -15.87 -0.10 -21.52
CA PRO A 130 -15.08 -1.13 -20.85
C PRO A 130 -13.67 -1.33 -21.43
N ASP A 131 -13.47 -1.04 -22.71
CA ASP A 131 -12.18 -1.16 -23.38
C ASP A 131 -11.34 0.12 -23.31
N SER A 132 -11.82 1.13 -22.57
CA SER A 132 -11.21 2.45 -22.48
C SER A 132 -9.75 2.38 -22.09
N LYS A 133 -8.98 3.27 -22.71
CA LYS A 133 -7.57 3.56 -22.38
C LYS A 133 -7.44 4.81 -21.51
N ARG A 134 -8.57 5.43 -21.14
CA ARG A 134 -8.65 6.74 -20.47
C ARG A 134 -8.90 6.64 -18.97
N ALA A 135 -9.09 5.44 -18.41
CA ALA A 135 -9.29 5.24 -16.98
C ALA A 135 -7.95 5.42 -16.24
N VAL A 136 -7.63 6.68 -15.91
CA VAL A 136 -6.39 7.08 -15.25
C VAL A 136 -6.71 7.87 -13.98
N LEU A 137 -6.02 7.54 -12.90
CA LEU A 137 -5.99 8.27 -11.64
C LEU A 137 -4.69 9.08 -11.60
N GLN A 138 -4.79 10.40 -11.79
CA GLN A 138 -3.63 11.29 -11.72
C GLN A 138 -3.25 11.58 -10.27
N ILE A 139 -1.97 11.50 -9.93
CA ILE A 139 -1.48 11.76 -8.56
C ILE A 139 -0.62 13.02 -8.54
N PHE A 140 0.50 13.02 -9.25
CA PHE A 140 1.43 14.16 -9.28
C PHE A 140 0.76 15.40 -9.87
N SER A 141 0.91 16.53 -9.19
CA SER A 141 0.59 17.85 -9.75
C SER A 141 1.87 18.65 -10.03
N ALA A 142 1.89 19.35 -11.17
CA ALA A 142 2.97 20.29 -11.49
C ALA A 142 3.15 21.38 -10.43
N GLU A 143 2.12 21.65 -9.63
CA GLU A 143 2.16 22.62 -8.54
C GLU A 143 3.01 22.17 -7.34
N GLU A 144 3.28 20.88 -7.20
CA GLU A 144 4.03 20.33 -6.07
C GLU A 144 5.52 20.69 -6.12
N ASP A 145 6.06 20.89 -7.32
CA ASP A 145 7.49 21.17 -7.54
C ASP A 145 7.78 22.68 -7.72
N LEU A 146 6.78 23.54 -7.45
CA LEU A 146 6.94 24.99 -7.61
C LEU A 146 7.88 25.62 -6.57
N TYR A 147 8.08 24.97 -5.43
CA TYR A 147 8.92 25.48 -4.34
C TYR A 147 10.10 24.56 -4.10
N ARG A 148 11.34 25.05 -4.30
CA ARG A 148 12.60 24.33 -4.04
C ARG A 148 12.76 23.77 -2.61
N ARG A 149 11.85 24.09 -1.69
CA ARG A 149 11.82 23.61 -0.30
C ARG A 149 10.72 22.57 -0.02
N ASN A 150 9.99 22.11 -1.04
CA ASN A 150 8.99 21.07 -0.80
C ASN A 150 9.68 19.75 -0.42
N ILE A 151 9.50 19.36 0.84
CA ILE A 151 10.06 18.12 1.40
C ILE A 151 9.26 16.88 0.99
N ASP A 152 8.01 17.08 0.56
CA ASP A 152 7.02 16.03 0.26
C ASP A 152 6.37 16.28 -1.11
N VAL A 153 7.07 15.84 -2.16
CA VAL A 153 6.59 15.84 -3.54
C VAL A 153 6.20 14.40 -3.90
N SER A 154 5.01 14.18 -4.44
CA SER A 154 4.53 12.87 -4.87
C SER A 154 5.54 12.20 -5.80
N CYS A 155 5.89 10.95 -5.49
CA CYS A 155 6.74 10.13 -6.36
C CYS A 155 5.92 9.33 -7.38
N THR A 156 4.62 9.18 -7.15
CA THR A 156 3.68 8.57 -8.10
C THR A 156 3.14 9.62 -9.05
N LEU A 157 3.22 9.35 -10.35
CA LEU A 157 2.66 10.19 -11.40
C LEU A 157 1.17 9.89 -11.59
N GLY A 158 0.82 8.61 -11.73
CA GLY A 158 -0.56 8.18 -11.87
C GLY A 158 -0.72 6.67 -11.92
N LEU A 159 -1.96 6.21 -11.88
CA LEU A 159 -2.36 4.80 -11.97
C LEU A 159 -3.35 4.64 -13.13
N GLN A 160 -3.09 3.72 -14.05
CA GLN A 160 -4.00 3.43 -15.17
C GLN A 160 -4.67 2.08 -14.94
N LEU A 161 -5.97 2.02 -15.15
CA LEU A 161 -6.77 0.80 -15.06
C LEU A 161 -7.27 0.38 -16.44
N LEU A 162 -7.14 -0.91 -16.76
CA LEU A 162 -7.57 -1.47 -18.04
C LEU A 162 -8.35 -2.77 -17.80
N LEU A 163 -9.65 -2.76 -18.10
CA LEU A 163 -10.49 -3.94 -18.04
C LEU A 163 -10.33 -4.75 -19.34
N ARG A 164 -9.76 -5.96 -19.26
CA ARG A 164 -9.54 -6.83 -20.43
C ARG A 164 -9.92 -8.25 -20.06
N GLU A 165 -10.69 -8.91 -20.92
CA GLU A 165 -11.15 -10.29 -20.66
C GLU A 165 -11.76 -10.44 -19.26
N GLU A 166 -12.62 -9.49 -18.86
CA GLU A 166 -13.27 -9.43 -17.54
C GLU A 166 -12.31 -9.33 -16.34
N LYS A 167 -11.04 -8.98 -16.59
CA LYS A 167 -10.00 -8.79 -15.57
C LYS A 167 -9.51 -7.35 -15.56
N LEU A 168 -9.53 -6.73 -14.38
CA LEU A 168 -9.02 -5.38 -14.17
C LEU A 168 -7.51 -5.41 -13.99
N ASN A 169 -6.77 -4.98 -15.00
CA ASN A 169 -5.32 -4.79 -14.92
C ASN A 169 -5.01 -3.38 -14.45
N MET A 170 -3.86 -3.20 -13.79
CA MET A 170 -3.42 -1.87 -13.38
C MET A 170 -1.94 -1.64 -13.68
N VAL A 171 -1.60 -0.44 -14.14
CA VAL A 171 -0.23 0.03 -14.35
C VAL A 171 -0.01 1.27 -13.49
N SER A 172 1.00 1.24 -12.62
CA SER A 172 1.45 2.44 -11.90
C SER A 172 2.61 3.09 -12.62
N TYR A 173 2.62 4.41 -12.69
CA TYR A 173 3.70 5.22 -13.21
C TYR A 173 4.30 6.03 -12.07
N MET A 174 5.56 5.80 -11.74
CA MET A 174 6.27 6.51 -10.68
C MET A 174 7.52 7.17 -11.24
N ARG A 175 7.82 8.39 -10.81
CA ARG A 175 9.09 9.05 -11.15
C ARG A 175 10.25 8.50 -10.33
N ALA A 176 10.00 8.06 -9.09
CA ALA A 176 11.01 7.51 -8.20
C ALA A 176 10.40 6.48 -7.24
N ASN A 177 11.15 5.46 -6.82
CA ASN A 177 10.70 4.54 -5.78
C ASN A 177 11.85 3.93 -4.96
N ASP A 178 11.78 4.08 -3.63
CA ASP A 178 12.66 3.38 -2.70
C ASP A 178 12.31 1.89 -2.70
N ALA A 179 13.19 1.06 -3.24
CA ALA A 179 12.94 -0.36 -3.42
C ALA A 179 12.86 -1.14 -2.10
N TYR A 180 13.44 -0.65 -1.00
CA TYR A 180 13.44 -1.36 0.27
C TYR A 180 12.24 -0.99 1.16
N VAL A 181 11.93 0.31 1.28
CA VAL A 181 10.81 0.78 2.10
C VAL A 181 9.58 1.08 1.26
N GLY A 182 9.71 1.95 0.27
CA GLY A 182 8.61 2.51 -0.52
C GLY A 182 7.84 1.44 -1.29
N MET A 183 8.54 0.68 -2.13
CA MET A 183 7.96 -0.35 -3.01
C MET A 183 7.05 -1.33 -2.28
N LEU A 184 7.42 -1.71 -1.05
CA LEU A 184 6.61 -2.63 -0.25
C LEU A 184 5.25 -2.04 0.12
N ASN A 185 5.20 -0.76 0.48
CA ASN A 185 3.95 -0.10 0.85
C ASN A 185 3.17 0.32 -0.40
N ASP A 186 3.86 0.86 -1.41
CA ASP A 186 3.25 1.32 -2.66
C ASP A 186 2.56 0.16 -3.40
N ILE A 187 3.25 -0.97 -3.63
CA ILE A 187 2.64 -2.12 -4.30
C ILE A 187 1.48 -2.68 -3.48
N PHE A 188 1.57 -2.70 -2.15
CA PHE A 188 0.44 -3.10 -1.32
C PHE A 188 -0.76 -2.18 -1.55
N SER A 189 -0.59 -0.86 -1.36
CA SER A 189 -1.67 0.12 -1.43
C SER A 189 -2.28 0.20 -2.83
N PHE A 190 -1.47 0.10 -3.88
CA PHE A 190 -1.93 0.11 -5.27
C PHE A 190 -2.66 -1.17 -5.63
N THR A 191 -2.13 -2.35 -5.32
CA THR A 191 -2.85 -3.60 -5.62
C THR A 191 -4.09 -3.82 -4.75
N PHE A 192 -4.15 -3.21 -3.55
CA PHE A 192 -5.36 -3.12 -2.75
C PHE A 192 -6.40 -2.18 -3.40
N LEU A 193 -5.98 -1.03 -3.93
CA LEU A 193 -6.86 -0.12 -4.68
C LEU A 193 -7.40 -0.78 -5.96
N GLN A 194 -6.56 -1.52 -6.69
CA GLN A 194 -6.97 -2.33 -7.84
C GLN A 194 -8.04 -3.35 -7.45
N GLU A 195 -7.84 -4.09 -6.36
CA GLU A 195 -8.80 -5.04 -5.84
C GLU A 195 -10.12 -4.36 -5.42
N TYR A 196 -10.04 -3.20 -4.75
CA TYR A 196 -11.23 -2.40 -4.40
C TYR A 196 -12.02 -1.99 -5.64
N ILE A 197 -11.36 -1.44 -6.66
CA ILE A 197 -12.04 -1.03 -7.89
C ILE A 197 -12.61 -2.24 -8.64
N ALA A 198 -11.90 -3.37 -8.67
CA ALA A 198 -12.42 -4.61 -9.26
C ALA A 198 -13.69 -5.09 -8.55
N ALA A 199 -13.73 -5.03 -7.21
CA ALA A 199 -14.90 -5.37 -6.42
C ALA A 199 -16.09 -4.41 -6.65
N ARG A 200 -15.82 -3.12 -6.93
CA ARG A 200 -16.83 -2.10 -7.26
C ARG A 200 -17.42 -2.28 -8.66
N ILE A 201 -16.59 -2.69 -9.61
CA ILE A 201 -17.03 -3.01 -10.97
C ILE A 201 -17.77 -4.36 -10.99
N GLY A 202 -17.31 -5.33 -10.20
CA GLY A 202 -17.80 -6.71 -10.18
C GLY A 202 -17.02 -7.63 -11.12
N CYS A 203 -15.74 -7.34 -11.37
CA CYS A 203 -14.89 -8.10 -12.29
C CYS A 203 -13.74 -8.82 -11.55
N LYS A 204 -12.99 -9.67 -12.26
CA LYS A 204 -11.82 -10.35 -11.70
C LYS A 204 -10.62 -9.39 -11.62
N ILE A 205 -9.64 -9.72 -10.79
CA ILE A 205 -8.36 -9.00 -10.73
C ILE A 205 -7.45 -9.54 -11.84
N GLY A 206 -6.90 -8.64 -12.65
CA GLY A 206 -5.88 -8.94 -13.66
C GLY A 206 -4.47 -8.85 -13.09
N HIS A 207 -3.49 -8.49 -13.91
CA HIS A 207 -2.12 -8.28 -13.45
C HIS A 207 -1.88 -6.84 -13.01
N TYR A 208 -0.79 -6.64 -12.29
CA TYR A 208 -0.30 -5.33 -11.88
C TYR A 208 1.10 -5.08 -12.48
N THR A 209 1.32 -3.90 -13.03
CA THR A 209 2.63 -3.49 -13.58
C THR A 209 3.13 -2.25 -12.86
N HIS A 210 4.37 -2.31 -12.38
CA HIS A 210 5.02 -1.23 -11.66
C HIS A 210 6.10 -0.60 -12.54
N GLN A 211 5.86 0.61 -13.06
CA GLN A 211 6.79 1.35 -13.90
C GLN A 211 7.41 2.50 -13.12
N ILE A 212 8.74 2.57 -13.12
CA ILE A 212 9.48 3.50 -12.28
C ILE A 212 10.58 4.17 -13.12
N GLY A 213 10.65 5.49 -13.04
CA GLY A 213 11.73 6.29 -13.63
C GLY A 213 13.08 6.03 -12.96
N SER A 214 13.16 6.26 -11.64
CA SER A 214 14.34 6.00 -10.80
C SER A 214 13.97 5.00 -9.70
N ILE A 215 14.58 3.81 -9.70
CA ILE A 215 14.42 2.85 -8.61
C ILE A 215 15.74 2.72 -7.87
N HIS A 216 15.68 2.78 -6.54
CA HIS A 216 16.90 2.95 -5.74
C HIS A 216 16.86 2.26 -4.39
N VAL A 217 18.05 1.99 -3.85
CA VAL A 217 18.25 1.56 -2.46
C VAL A 217 19.17 2.56 -1.79
N TYR A 218 18.67 3.24 -0.75
CA TYR A 218 19.47 4.15 0.05
C TYR A 218 20.57 3.39 0.80
N GLU A 219 21.74 4.02 0.94
CA GLU A 219 22.87 3.50 1.71
C GLU A 219 22.45 3.14 3.14
N SER A 220 21.56 3.93 3.76
CA SER A 220 21.01 3.70 5.11
C SER A 220 20.18 2.41 5.24
N THR A 221 19.73 1.83 4.12
CA THR A 221 18.94 0.59 4.07
C THR A 221 19.67 -0.54 3.34
N HIS A 222 20.84 -0.27 2.76
CA HIS A 222 21.55 -1.21 1.90
C HIS A 222 21.97 -2.49 2.65
N GLU A 223 22.54 -2.36 3.86
CA GLU A 223 22.91 -3.53 4.66
C GLU A 223 21.72 -4.42 5.00
N ARG A 224 20.56 -3.83 5.29
CA ARG A 224 19.32 -4.59 5.56
C ARG A 224 18.76 -5.25 4.31
N ALA A 225 18.96 -4.65 3.14
CA ALA A 225 18.63 -5.27 1.87
C ALA A 225 19.53 -6.50 1.63
N LEU A 226 20.83 -6.39 1.88
CA LEU A 226 21.78 -7.51 1.77
C LEU A 226 21.47 -8.63 2.76
N GLU A 227 21.16 -8.31 4.02
CA GLU A 227 20.74 -9.30 5.04
C GLU A 227 19.51 -10.08 4.56
N LEU A 228 18.52 -9.37 4.01
CA LEU A 228 17.33 -9.99 3.46
C LEU A 228 17.64 -10.91 2.27
N LEU A 229 18.52 -10.49 1.36
CA LEU A 229 18.90 -11.26 0.18
C LEU A 229 19.68 -12.52 0.54
N ASN A 230 20.56 -12.43 1.54
CA ASN A 230 21.37 -13.55 2.04
C ASN A 230 20.56 -14.56 2.87
N SER A 231 19.37 -14.18 3.36
CA SER A 231 18.48 -15.06 4.09
C SER A 231 17.40 -15.66 3.20
N ASN A 232 17.15 -16.97 3.36
CA ASN A 232 16.00 -17.67 2.79
C ASN A 232 14.88 -17.90 3.82
N GLU A 233 15.01 -17.33 5.02
CA GLU A 233 14.00 -17.49 6.06
C GLU A 233 12.71 -16.76 5.72
N THR A 234 11.62 -17.53 5.71
CA THR A 234 10.27 -17.03 5.46
C THR A 234 9.38 -17.24 6.68
N ILE A 235 8.44 -16.33 6.90
CA ILE A 235 7.32 -16.59 7.80
C ILE A 235 6.47 -17.71 7.18
N PRO A 236 5.87 -18.61 8.00
CA PRO A 236 4.99 -19.66 7.49
C PRO A 236 3.88 -19.06 6.62
N GLN A 237 3.68 -19.55 5.39
CA GLN A 237 2.53 -19.16 4.57
C GLN A 237 1.27 -19.86 5.10
N PRO A 238 0.28 -19.12 5.64
CA PRO A 238 -0.90 -19.75 6.21
C PRO A 238 -2.02 -19.74 5.16
N GLY A 239 -2.06 -20.78 4.34
CA GLY A 239 -3.18 -21.02 3.43
C GLY A 239 -3.38 -19.95 2.34
N THR A 240 -4.64 -19.59 2.09
CA THR A 240 -5.03 -18.74 0.95
C THR A 240 -5.03 -17.26 1.33
N VAL A 241 -4.50 -16.41 0.44
CA VAL A 241 -4.55 -14.95 0.58
C VAL A 241 -6.00 -14.48 0.77
N PRO A 242 -6.32 -13.69 1.81
CA PRO A 242 -7.65 -13.14 1.99
C PRO A 242 -8.00 -12.18 0.85
N LEU A 243 -9.13 -12.42 0.20
CA LEU A 243 -9.64 -11.57 -0.88
C LEU A 243 -10.72 -10.61 -0.37
N MET A 244 -10.69 -9.39 -0.89
CA MET A 244 -11.72 -8.39 -0.60
C MET A 244 -13.08 -8.89 -1.11
N PRO A 245 -14.13 -8.82 -0.28
CA PRO A 245 -15.46 -9.24 -0.70
C PRO A 245 -16.00 -8.38 -1.83
N ILE A 246 -16.63 -9.04 -2.81
CA ILE A 246 -17.50 -8.39 -3.81
C ILE A 246 -18.58 -7.60 -3.07
N GLY A 247 -18.88 -6.39 -3.54
CA GLY A 247 -19.85 -5.50 -2.91
C GLY A 247 -19.26 -4.60 -1.81
N THR A 248 -17.94 -4.65 -1.57
CA THR A 248 -17.26 -3.58 -0.82
C THR A 248 -17.56 -2.24 -1.48
N SER A 249 -18.06 -1.28 -0.69
CA SER A 249 -18.58 0.00 -1.16
C SER A 249 -17.94 1.18 -0.41
N PRO A 250 -18.13 2.43 -0.89
CA PRO A 250 -17.73 3.61 -0.12
C PRO A 250 -18.35 3.65 1.29
N THR A 251 -19.57 3.13 1.45
CA THR A 251 -20.22 3.00 2.78
C THR A 251 -19.49 1.99 3.67
N THR A 252 -18.99 0.89 3.11
CA THR A 252 -18.16 -0.08 3.84
C THR A 252 -16.87 0.58 4.32
N ILE A 253 -16.18 1.32 3.45
CA ILE A 253 -14.95 2.05 3.81
C ILE A 253 -15.22 3.10 4.90
N ARG A 254 -16.32 3.83 4.81
CA ARG A 254 -16.69 4.82 5.84
C ARG A 254 -16.88 4.16 7.21
N LYS A 255 -17.65 3.08 7.28
CA LYS A 255 -17.86 2.31 8.52
C LYS A 255 -16.56 1.75 9.09
N LEU A 256 -15.66 1.28 8.22
CA LEU A 256 -14.33 0.81 8.64
C LEU A 256 -13.51 1.91 9.30
N LEU A 257 -13.52 3.12 8.74
CA LEU A 257 -12.80 4.26 9.30
C LEU A 257 -13.43 4.77 10.61
N GLU A 258 -14.76 4.68 10.75
CA GLU A 258 -15.46 4.95 12.00
C GLU A 258 -15.01 3.96 13.10
N TYR A 259 -15.06 2.66 12.82
CA TYR A 259 -14.60 1.63 13.75
C TYR A 259 -13.09 1.71 14.03
N GLU A 260 -12.26 2.02 13.04
CA GLU A 260 -10.82 2.28 13.24
C GLU A 260 -10.62 3.40 14.26
N SER A 261 -11.37 4.49 14.13
CA SER A 261 -11.26 5.63 15.04
C SER A 261 -11.69 5.25 16.44
N GLU A 262 -12.80 4.52 16.59
CA GLU A 262 -13.26 4.01 17.89
C GLU A 262 -12.25 3.05 18.53
N ILE A 263 -11.64 2.16 17.75
CA ILE A 263 -10.54 1.29 18.21
C ILE A 263 -9.38 2.15 18.68
N ARG A 264 -8.88 3.08 17.87
CA ARG A 264 -7.73 3.92 18.22
C ARG A 264 -7.98 4.71 19.51
N SER A 265 -9.20 5.23 19.70
CA SER A 265 -9.63 5.90 20.93
C SER A 265 -9.89 4.97 22.12
N GLY A 266 -9.97 3.65 21.90
CA GLY A 266 -10.23 2.66 22.95
C GLY A 266 -11.69 2.44 23.31
N LEU A 267 -12.61 2.86 22.45
CA LEU A 267 -14.04 2.68 22.64
C LEU A 267 -14.49 1.25 22.31
N LEU A 268 -13.88 0.61 21.30
CA LEU A 268 -14.16 -0.78 20.96
C LEU A 268 -13.23 -1.76 21.68
N THR A 269 -13.83 -2.75 22.33
CA THR A 269 -13.16 -3.84 23.04
C THR A 269 -12.99 -5.07 22.15
N PHE A 270 -12.21 -6.05 22.63
CA PHE A 270 -12.02 -7.33 21.93
C PHE A 270 -13.35 -8.04 21.64
N ASN A 271 -14.28 -8.02 22.59
CA ASN A 271 -15.56 -8.72 22.48
C ASN A 271 -16.50 -8.07 21.47
N ASP A 272 -16.34 -6.77 21.21
CA ASP A 272 -17.18 -6.04 20.26
C ASP A 272 -16.84 -6.42 18.81
N MET A 273 -15.58 -6.80 18.55
CA MET A 273 -15.06 -7.10 17.20
C MET A 273 -15.87 -8.18 16.47
N ALA A 274 -16.37 -9.19 17.20
CA ALA A 274 -17.16 -10.28 16.63
C ALA A 274 -18.54 -9.82 16.16
N ASN A 275 -19.09 -8.76 16.75
CA ASN A 275 -20.45 -8.28 16.51
C ASN A 275 -20.53 -7.11 15.51
N LEU A 276 -19.39 -6.65 15.00
CA LEU A 276 -19.37 -5.59 14.00
C LEU A 276 -20.10 -6.02 12.73
N ASN A 277 -20.96 -5.15 12.21
CA ASN A 277 -21.77 -5.41 11.01
C ASN A 277 -20.93 -5.28 9.73
N LEU A 278 -19.97 -6.18 9.57
CA LEU A 278 -18.98 -6.26 8.50
C LEU A 278 -18.71 -7.73 8.16
N THR A 279 -18.27 -7.98 6.93
CA THR A 279 -17.80 -9.31 6.52
C THR A 279 -16.58 -9.73 7.36
N THR A 280 -16.29 -11.02 7.39
CA THR A 280 -15.12 -11.55 8.12
C THR A 280 -13.81 -10.90 7.68
N TYR A 281 -13.59 -10.72 6.37
CA TYR A 281 -12.42 -10.01 5.85
C TYR A 281 -12.22 -8.63 6.50
N TRP A 282 -13.29 -7.84 6.59
CA TRP A 282 -13.23 -6.49 7.16
C TRP A 282 -13.11 -6.48 8.68
N ARG A 283 -13.71 -7.47 9.36
CA ARG A 283 -13.50 -7.69 10.80
C ARG A 283 -12.05 -8.07 11.11
N ASP A 284 -11.41 -8.88 10.26
CA ASP A 284 -10.00 -9.23 10.41
C ASP A 284 -9.08 -8.00 10.24
N VAL A 285 -9.36 -7.13 9.26
CA VAL A 285 -8.63 -5.85 9.10
C VAL A 285 -8.78 -4.96 10.35
N LEU A 286 -9.99 -4.84 10.91
CA LEU A 286 -10.18 -4.10 12.15
C LEU A 286 -9.48 -4.79 13.34
N MET A 287 -9.42 -6.12 13.37
CA MET A 287 -8.68 -6.87 14.37
C MET A 287 -7.19 -6.55 14.31
N LEU A 288 -6.60 -6.31 13.13
CA LEU A 288 -5.23 -5.81 13.00
C LEU A 288 -5.03 -4.47 13.71
N PHE A 289 -5.96 -3.52 13.54
CA PHE A 289 -5.90 -2.23 14.22
C PHE A 289 -6.08 -2.37 15.73
N TRP A 290 -6.99 -3.25 16.17
CA TRP A 290 -7.20 -3.51 17.58
C TRP A 290 -5.96 -4.12 18.24
N ILE A 291 -5.35 -5.13 17.61
CA ILE A 291 -4.08 -5.74 18.06
C ILE A 291 -2.97 -4.68 18.13
N TYR A 292 -2.84 -3.86 17.09
CA TYR A 292 -1.83 -2.79 17.06
C TYR A 292 -2.02 -1.78 18.18
N ARG A 293 -3.27 -1.40 18.48
CA ARG A 293 -3.59 -0.52 19.59
C ARG A 293 -3.08 -1.10 20.92
N GLN A 294 -3.27 -2.39 21.18
CA GLN A 294 -2.75 -3.04 22.39
C GLN A 294 -1.24 -2.88 22.51
N ILE A 295 -0.51 -3.15 21.43
CA ILE A 295 0.94 -2.96 21.37
C ILE A 295 1.31 -1.49 21.62
N LYS A 296 0.57 -0.55 21.02
CA LYS A 296 0.83 0.89 21.13
C LYS A 296 0.67 1.42 22.55
N ILE A 297 -0.26 0.85 23.34
CA ILE A 297 -0.45 1.20 24.75
C ILE A 297 0.43 0.39 25.71
N GLY A 298 1.38 -0.40 25.19
CA GLY A 298 2.37 -1.12 25.99
C GLY A 298 1.98 -2.54 26.39
N ASN A 299 0.87 -3.08 25.89
CA ASN A 299 0.50 -4.48 26.14
C ASN A 299 1.29 -5.41 25.23
N ALA A 300 1.51 -6.65 25.69
CA ALA A 300 2.06 -7.71 24.87
C ALA A 300 1.10 -8.11 23.73
N LEU A 301 1.62 -8.82 22.72
CA LEU A 301 0.83 -9.33 21.60
C LEU A 301 -0.34 -10.20 22.13
N PRO A 302 -1.60 -9.80 21.92
CA PRO A 302 -2.75 -10.44 22.55
C PRO A 302 -3.05 -11.81 21.94
N GLN A 303 -2.70 -12.89 22.65
CA GLN A 303 -2.81 -14.27 22.18
C GLN A 303 -4.23 -14.66 21.73
N LYS A 304 -5.27 -14.29 22.50
CA LYS A 304 -6.66 -14.57 22.13
C LYS A 304 -7.06 -13.93 20.79
N ALA A 305 -6.50 -12.76 20.45
CA ALA A 305 -6.78 -12.12 19.18
C ALA A 305 -6.00 -12.78 18.03
N LEU A 306 -4.78 -13.24 18.29
CA LEU A 306 -4.03 -14.05 17.33
C LEU A 306 -4.74 -15.36 17.00
N GLU A 307 -5.36 -16.02 17.97
CA GLU A 307 -6.07 -17.30 17.75
C GLU A 307 -7.31 -17.15 16.85
N ILE A 308 -7.95 -15.97 16.84
CA ILE A 308 -9.22 -15.74 16.14
C ILE A 308 -9.04 -15.04 14.79
N ILE A 309 -8.06 -14.14 14.67
CA ILE A 309 -7.81 -13.44 13.41
C ILE A 309 -7.45 -14.43 12.31
N ASN A 310 -7.80 -14.09 11.07
CA ASN A 310 -7.41 -14.83 9.88
C ASN A 310 -5.97 -15.40 9.99
N PRO A 311 -5.78 -16.73 9.88
CA PRO A 311 -4.48 -17.37 10.01
C PRO A 311 -3.42 -16.74 9.11
N TYR A 312 -3.80 -16.22 7.93
CA TYR A 312 -2.88 -15.59 7.00
C TYR A 312 -2.11 -14.41 7.62
N TYR A 313 -2.72 -13.66 8.53
CA TYR A 313 -2.10 -12.48 9.14
C TYR A 313 -1.23 -12.80 10.37
N GLN A 314 -1.47 -13.92 11.05
CA GLN A 314 -0.83 -14.24 12.33
C GLN A 314 0.71 -14.23 12.27
N PRO A 315 1.37 -14.84 11.27
CA PRO A 315 2.84 -14.86 11.23
C PRO A 315 3.46 -13.49 11.02
N PHE A 316 2.77 -12.55 10.37
CA PHE A 316 3.26 -11.18 10.23
C PHE A 316 3.26 -10.45 11.56
N LEU A 317 2.20 -10.65 12.36
CA LEU A 317 2.08 -10.07 13.70
C LEU A 317 3.18 -10.63 14.63
N ILE A 318 3.37 -11.95 14.62
CA ILE A 318 4.40 -12.64 15.43
C ILE A 318 5.80 -12.21 14.99
N ASN A 319 6.10 -12.20 13.70
CA ASN A 319 7.44 -11.84 13.22
C ASN A 319 7.82 -10.38 13.56
N ARG A 320 6.83 -9.50 13.69
CA ARG A 320 7.05 -8.08 13.96
C ARG A 320 7.04 -7.72 15.44
N TRP A 321 6.19 -8.35 16.24
CA TRP A 321 5.94 -7.98 17.65
C TRP A 321 5.93 -9.16 18.63
N GLY A 322 6.15 -10.38 18.16
CA GLY A 322 6.23 -11.58 18.99
C GLY A 322 7.63 -11.90 19.49
#